data_AF-A0A925EBF8-F1
#
_entry.id   AF-A0A925EBF8-F1
#
_cell.length_a   1.000
_cell.length_b   1.000
_cell.length_c   1.000
_cell.angle_alpha   90.00
_cell.angle_beta   90.00
_cell.angle_gamma   90.00
#
_symmetry.space_group_name_H-M   'P 1'
#
loop_
_entity.id
_entity.type
_entity.pdbx_description
1 polymer ?
#
loop_
_entity_poly.entity_id
_entity_poly.type
_entity_poly.pdbx_seq_one_letter_code
_entity_poly.pdbx_strand_id
1 'polypeptide(L)'
;MTEEAILKGCLNNDTTAQRELYNRYSPKMLAVCYRFAHNREDAEDMLQEGFIKVFLQIHTFENRGAFEGWIRRIVVHTCINILKKNKKFNESVD
;
A
#
# COMPACT_ATOMS: atom_id res chain seq x y z
N MET A 1 0.26 -8.39 -18.21
CA MET A 1 -0.84 -7.39 -18.29
C MET A 1 -0.25 -5.98 -18.36
N THR A 2 -0.78 -5.07 -19.17
CA THR A 2 -0.33 -3.66 -19.18
C THR A 2 -0.79 -2.93 -17.92
N GLU A 3 -0.14 -1.81 -17.57
CA GLU A 3 -0.55 -0.99 -16.41
C GLU A 3 -1.98 -0.48 -16.55
N GLU A 4 -2.38 -0.04 -17.75
CA GLU A 4 -3.74 0.38 -18.06
C GLU A 4 -4.77 -0.74 -17.87
N ALA A 5 -4.45 -1.96 -18.32
CA ALA A 5 -5.34 -3.11 -18.14
C ALA A 5 -5.47 -3.52 -16.67
N ILE A 6 -4.39 -3.42 -15.89
CA ILE A 6 -4.42 -3.63 -14.44
C ILE A 6 -5.33 -2.59 -13.78
N LEU A 7 -5.12 -1.30 -14.07
CA LEU A 7 -5.92 -0.22 -13.50
C LEU A 7 -7.41 -0.41 -13.80
N LYS A 8 -7.75 -0.63 -15.07
CA LYS A 8 -9.13 -0.86 -15.49
C LYS A 8 -9.74 -2.11 -14.85
N GLY A 9 -8.98 -3.19 -14.73
CA GLY A 9 -9.43 -4.41 -14.06
C GLY A 9 -9.69 -4.18 -12.56
N CYS A 10 -8.77 -3.51 -11.86
CA CYS A 10 -8.95 -3.21 -10.44
C CYS A 10 -10.15 -2.29 -10.18
N LEU A 11 -10.42 -1.31 -11.05
CA LEU A 11 -11.63 -0.47 -10.98
C LEU A 11 -12.94 -1.28 -11.08
N ASN A 12 -12.89 -2.44 -11.74
CA ASN A 12 -14.01 -3.36 -11.89
C ASN A 12 -14.00 -4.50 -10.86
N ASN A 13 -13.16 -4.42 -9.82
CA ASN A 13 -12.97 -5.49 -8.83
C ASN A 13 -12.55 -6.84 -9.43
N ASP A 14 -11.83 -6.83 -10.56
CA ASP A 14 -11.29 -8.05 -11.15
C ASP A 14 -10.14 -8.61 -10.29
N THR A 15 -10.32 -9.84 -9.81
CA THR A 15 -9.36 -10.50 -8.90
C THR A 15 -8.02 -10.80 -9.58
N THR A 16 -8.01 -11.02 -10.90
CA THR A 16 -6.79 -11.27 -11.67
C THR A 16 -5.94 -10.00 -11.76
N ALA A 17 -6.57 -8.86 -12.04
CA ALA A 17 -5.92 -7.56 -12.07
C ALA A 17 -5.41 -7.13 -10.69
N GLN A 18 -6.20 -7.34 -9.62
CA GLN A 18 -5.76 -7.05 -8.25
C GLN A 18 -4.54 -7.90 -7.85
N ARG A 19 -4.54 -9.19 -8.19
CA ARG A 19 -3.40 -10.08 -7.96
C ARG A 19 -2.17 -9.62 -8.73
N GLU A 20 -2.32 -9.26 -9.99
CA GLU A 20 -1.21 -8.77 -10.82
C GLU A 20 -0.65 -7.45 -10.30
N LEU A 21 -1.51 -6.51 -9.89
CA LEU A 21 -1.10 -5.27 -9.23
C LEU A 21 -0.26 -5.57 -7.98
N TYR A 22 -0.79 -6.44 -7.11
CA TYR A 22 -0.10 -6.82 -5.89
C TYR A 22 1.27 -7.44 -6.19
N ASN A 23 1.32 -8.47 -7.05
CA ASN A 23 2.57 -9.15 -7.39
C ASN A 23 3.62 -8.20 -7.98
N ARG A 24 3.20 -7.24 -8.79
CA ARG A 24 4.09 -6.30 -9.46
C ARG A 24 4.72 -5.29 -8.52
N TYR A 25 3.94 -4.70 -7.61
CA TYR A 25 4.40 -3.58 -6.80
C TYR A 25 4.75 -3.97 -5.36
N SER A 26 4.20 -5.07 -4.83
CA SER A 26 4.41 -5.47 -3.42
C SER A 26 5.87 -5.70 -3.04
N PRO A 27 6.78 -6.27 -3.85
CA PRO A 27 8.17 -6.46 -3.42
C PRO A 27 8.89 -5.13 -3.17
N LYS A 28 8.67 -4.14 -4.05
CA LYS A 28 9.22 -2.79 -3.89
C LYS A 28 8.59 -2.07 -2.71
N MET A 29 7.28 -2.23 -2.50
CA MET A 29 6.59 -1.60 -1.39
C MET A 29 6.96 -2.23 -0.04
N LEU A 30 7.23 -3.54 -0.01
CA LEU A 30 7.74 -4.21 1.19
C LEU A 30 9.10 -3.64 1.60
N ALA A 31 10.00 -3.41 0.63
CA ALA A 31 11.26 -2.71 0.87
C ALA A 31 11.07 -1.29 1.42
N VAL A 32 9.95 -0.62 1.09
CA VAL A 32 9.59 0.66 1.68
C VAL A 32 9.10 0.48 3.12
N CYS A 33 8.21 -0.48 3.39
CA CYS A 33 7.70 -0.79 4.73
C CYS A 33 8.83 -1.12 5.71
N TYR A 34 9.86 -1.86 5.27
CA TYR A 34 11.04 -2.17 6.09
C TYR A 34 11.78 -0.93 6.62
N ARG A 35 11.63 0.24 5.99
CA ARG A 35 12.22 1.49 6.50
C ARG A 35 11.47 2.08 7.70
N PHE A 36 10.28 1.58 7.99
CA PHE A 36 9.39 2.05 9.06
C PHE A 36 9.15 0.99 10.13
N ALA A 37 9.26 -0.29 9.77
CA ALA A 37 8.99 -1.44 10.63
C ALA A 37 10.15 -1.76 11.60
N HIS A 38 9.84 -2.33 12.77
CA HIS A 38 10.86 -2.80 13.72
C HIS A 38 11.37 -4.20 13.37
N ASN A 39 10.51 -5.02 12.79
CA ASN A 39 10.79 -6.40 12.41
C ASN A 39 10.12 -6.71 11.06
N ARG A 40 10.24 -7.98 10.63
CA ARG A 40 9.65 -8.45 9.38
C ARG A 40 8.12 -8.49 9.40
N GLU A 41 7.53 -8.98 10.48
CA GLU A 41 6.07 -9.12 10.62
C GLU A 41 5.40 -7.74 10.54
N ASP A 42 5.94 -6.75 11.26
CA ASP A 42 5.52 -5.35 11.19
C ASP A 42 5.54 -4.83 9.73
N ALA A 43 6.58 -5.17 8.96
CA ALA A 43 6.70 -4.71 7.58
C ALA A 43 5.66 -5.38 6.66
N GLU A 44 5.39 -6.66 6.86
CA GLU A 44 4.36 -7.41 6.14
C GLU A 44 2.96 -6.91 6.48
N ASP A 45 2.67 -6.58 7.74
CA ASP A 45 1.39 -6.00 8.17
C ASP A 45 1.18 -4.59 7.61
N MET A 46 2.20 -3.74 7.66
CA MET A 46 2.16 -2.41 7.04
C MET A 46 1.92 -2.50 5.53
N LEU A 47 2.53 -3.49 4.87
CA LEU A 47 2.33 -3.74 3.44
C LEU A 47 0.88 -4.14 3.15
N GLN A 48 0.34 -5.10 3.91
CA GLN A 48 -1.03 -5.58 3.73
C GLN A 48 -2.04 -4.44 3.89
N GLU A 49 -1.97 -3.69 4.99
CA GLU A 49 -2.81 -2.52 5.25
C GLU A 49 -2.64 -1.44 4.15
N GLY A 50 -1.41 -1.26 3.66
CA GLY A 50 -1.09 -0.38 2.56
C GLY A 50 -1.80 -0.77 1.27
N PHE A 51 -1.75 -2.06 0.90
CA PHE A 51 -2.40 -2.55 -0.32
C PHE A 51 -3.93 -2.57 -0.23
N ILE A 52 -4.49 -2.84 0.94
CA ILE A 52 -5.95 -2.66 1.17
C ILE A 52 -6.35 -1.23 0.81
N LYS A 53 -5.62 -0.23 1.30
CA LYS A 53 -5.87 1.18 0.98
C LYS A 53 -5.62 1.51 -0.49
N VAL A 54 -4.61 0.92 -1.12
CA VAL A 54 -4.37 1.07 -2.56
C VAL A 54 -5.58 0.63 -3.35
N PHE A 55 -6.15 -0.56 -3.07
CA PHE A 55 -7.34 -1.04 -3.76
C PHE A 55 -8.58 -0.18 -3.47
N LEU A 56 -8.79 0.21 -2.21
CA LEU A 56 -9.92 1.08 -1.84
C LEU A 56 -9.85 2.45 -2.52
N GLN A 57 -8.64 2.99 -2.71
CA GLN A 57 -8.43 4.34 -3.26
C GLN A 57 -8.10 4.34 -4.74
N ILE A 58 -8.07 3.20 -5.43
CA ILE A 58 -7.58 3.11 -6.83
C ILE A 58 -8.36 3.99 -7.80
N HIS A 59 -9.64 4.25 -7.52
CA HIS A 59 -10.51 5.17 -8.26
C HIS A 59 -10.06 6.64 -8.20
N THR A 60 -9.19 7.00 -7.26
CA THR A 60 -8.63 8.35 -7.10
C THR A 60 -7.38 8.59 -7.92
N PHE A 61 -6.84 7.57 -8.59
CA PHE A 61 -5.68 7.73 -9.46
C PHE A 61 -6.08 8.38 -10.79
N GLU A 62 -5.73 9.65 -10.95
CA GLU A 62 -6.12 10.47 -12.12
C GLU A 62 -5.12 10.38 -13.29
N ASN A 63 -4.30 9.32 -13.33
CA ASN A 63 -3.23 9.15 -14.33
C ASN A 63 -2.22 10.31 -14.38
N ARG A 64 -2.03 10.99 -13.24
CA ARG A 64 -1.05 12.07 -13.08
C ARG A 64 0.21 11.54 -12.42
N GLY A 65 1.28 11.44 -13.20
CA GLY A 65 2.55 10.87 -12.77
C GLY A 65 2.55 9.34 -12.78
N ALA A 66 3.63 8.73 -12.28
CA ALA A 66 3.80 7.28 -12.30
C ALA A 66 2.88 6.59 -11.30
N PHE A 67 2.20 5.51 -11.73
CA PHE A 67 1.33 4.71 -10.87
C PHE A 67 2.06 4.13 -9.66
N GLU A 68 3.30 3.64 -9.86
CA GLU A 68 4.17 3.19 -8.77
C GLU A 68 4.38 4.29 -7.71
N GLY A 69 4.54 5.55 -8.13
CA GLY A 69 4.70 6.68 -7.23
C GLY A 69 3.44 6.97 -6.41
N TRP A 70 2.27 6.82 -7.02
CA TRP A 70 0.98 6.95 -6.32
C TRP A 70 0.77 5.82 -5.30
N ILE A 71 1.06 4.56 -5.65
CA ILE A 71 1.03 3.41 -4.73
C ILE A 71 1.98 3.67 -3.55
N ARG A 72 3.22 4.08 -3.83
CA ARG A 72 4.24 4.37 -2.82
C ARG A 72 3.80 5.44 -1.84
N ARG A 73 3.10 6.48 -2.30
CA ARG A 73 2.56 7.53 -1.43
C ARG A 73 1.56 6.94 -0.42
N ILE A 74 0.64 6.10 -0.88
CA ILE A 74 -0.35 5.45 0.00
C ILE A 74 0.33 4.55 1.04
N VAL A 75 1.30 3.74 0.60
CA VAL A 75 2.04 2.83 1.50
C VAL A 75 2.82 3.63 2.55
N VAL A 76 3.56 4.67 2.16
CA VAL A 76 4.31 5.52 3.11
C VAL A 76 3.37 6.20 4.11
N HIS A 77 2.26 6.78 3.65
CA HIS A 77 1.29 7.41 4.56
C HIS A 77 0.69 6.39 5.52
N THR A 78 0.43 5.17 5.06
CA THR A 78 -0.06 4.07 5.90
C THR A 78 0.95 3.72 7.00
N CYS A 79 2.23 3.53 6.65
CA CYS A 79 3.29 3.26 7.62
C CYS A 79 3.39 4.35 8.69
N ILE A 80 3.41 5.62 8.27
CA ILE A 80 3.47 6.77 9.18
C ILE A 80 2.26 6.80 10.13
N ASN A 81 1.06 6.51 9.61
CA ASN A 81 -0.16 6.51 10.43
C ASN A 81 -0.18 5.38 11.45
N ILE A 82 0.31 4.18 11.09
CA ILE A 82 0.46 3.05 12.00
C ILE A 82 1.41 3.42 13.14
N LEU A 83 2.59 3.97 12.83
CA LEU A 83 3.56 4.39 13.84
C LEU A 83 3.00 5.46 14.78
N LYS A 84 2.27 6.46 14.24
CA LYS A 84 1.60 7.49 15.05
C LYS A 84 0.54 6.89 15.97
N LYS A 85 -0.23 5.91 15.50
CA LYS A 85 -1.25 5.21 16.30
C LYS A 85 -0.60 4.42 17.43
N ASN A 86 0.48 3.68 17.14
CA ASN A 86 1.19 2.89 18.14
C ASN A 86 1.83 3.79 19.22
N LYS A 87 2.43 4.92 18.83
CA LYS A 87 2.97 5.90 19.80
C LYS A 87 1.89 6.43 20.74
N LYS A 88 0.75 6.85 20.19
CA LYS A 88 -0.39 7.34 20.99
C LYS A 88 -0.96 6.27 21.92
N PHE A 89 -1.02 5.02 21.45
CA PHE A 89 -1.48 3.91 22.27
C PHE A 89 -0.55 3.69 23.47
N ASN A 90 0.77 3.64 23.24
CA ASN A 90 1.74 3.49 24.32
C ASN A 90 1.65 4.64 25.34
N GLU A 91 1.56 5.89 24.88
CA GLU A 91 1.41 7.08 25.75
C GLU A 91 0.11 7.09 26.58
N SER A 92 -0.92 6.31 26.21
CA SER A 92 -2.21 6.25 26.92
C SER A 92 -2.31 5.11 27.94
N VAL A 93 -1.33 4.20 27.94
CA VAL A 93 -1.28 3.03 28.83
C VAL A 93 -0.29 3.25 29.99
N ASP A 94 0.59 4.26 29.87
CA ASP A 94 1.43 4.80 30.93
C ASP A 94 0.66 5.84 31.80
#